data_AF-A0A967HMZ9-F1
#
_entry.id   AF-A0A967HMZ9-F1
#
_cell.length_a   1.000
_cell.length_b   1.000
_cell.length_c   1.000
_cell.angle_alpha   90.00
_cell.angle_beta   90.00
_cell.angle_gamma   90.00
#
_symmetry.space_group_name_H-M   'P 1'
#
loop_
_entity.id
_entity.type
_entity.pdbx_description
1 polymer ?
#
loop_
_entity_poly.entity_id
_entity_poly.type
_entity_poly.pdbx_seq_one_letter_code
_entity_poly.pdbx_strand_id
1 'polypeptide(L)' 'MGDDRVELVPGTLDMLVLKALSAESSHGFGVARWIEEVTGDRLTVEEGALYPALHRMEERGWLTSEWRKTDR' A
#
# COMPACT_ATOMS: atom_id res chain seq x y z
N MET A 1 15.07 -7.19 -24.24
CA MET A 1 15.08 -6.74 -22.84
C MET A 1 13.64 -6.87 -22.38
N GLY A 2 13.34 -7.90 -21.58
CA GLY A 2 11.97 -8.17 -21.13
C GLY A 2 11.48 -7.05 -20.21
N ASP A 3 10.17 -6.82 -20.19
CA ASP A 3 9.55 -5.91 -19.22
C ASP A 3 9.63 -6.57 -17.83
N ASP A 4 10.59 -6.15 -17.01
CA ASP A 4 10.83 -6.68 -15.65
C ASP A 4 9.84 -6.09 -14.60
N ARG A 5 8.74 -5.49 -15.05
CA ARG A 5 7.70 -4.93 -14.19
C ARG A 5 6.87 -6.04 -13.54
N VAL A 6 6.55 -5.84 -12.26
CA VAL A 6 5.71 -6.79 -11.52
C VAL A 6 4.24 -6.48 -11.81
N GLU A 7 3.57 -7.40 -12.52
CA GLU A 7 2.11 -7.36 -12.61
C GLU A 7 1.47 -7.88 -11.31
N LEU A 8 0.57 -7.09 -10.74
CA LEU A 8 -0.12 -7.46 -9.51
C LEU A 8 -1.20 -8.51 -9.79
N VAL A 9 -1.04 -9.70 -9.19
CA VAL A 9 -2.13 -10.67 -9.08
C VAL A 9 -3.21 -10.09 -8.15
N PRO A 10 -4.52 -10.23 -8.47
CA PRO A 10 -5.60 -9.73 -7.62
C PRO A 10 -5.43 -10.13 -6.15
N GLY A 11 -5.51 -9.15 -5.24
CA GLY A 11 -5.35 -9.36 -3.79
C GLY A 11 -3.91 -9.30 -3.27
N THR A 12 -2.89 -9.27 -4.13
CA THR A 12 -1.47 -9.12 -3.70
C THR A 12 -1.23 -7.75 -3.06
N LEU A 13 -1.87 -6.71 -3.58
CA LEU A 13 -1.77 -5.36 -3.02
C LEU A 13 -2.24 -5.34 -1.55
N ASP A 14 -3.33 -6.03 -1.22
CA ASP A 14 -3.87 -6.08 0.15
C ASP A 14 -2.84 -6.70 1.11
N MET A 15 -2.15 -7.76 0.69
CA MET A 15 -1.08 -8.38 1.49
C MET A 15 0.13 -7.47 1.67
N LEU A 16 0.52 -6.73 0.63
CA LEU A 16 1.61 -5.75 0.70
C LEU A 16 1.26 -4.60 1.64
N VAL A 17 0.02 -4.10 1.59
CA VAL A 17 -0.50 -3.09 2.51
C VAL A 17 -0.47 -3.60 3.95
N LEU A 18 -0.97 -4.80 4.22
CA LEU A 18 -0.93 -5.40 5.56
C LEU A 18 0.52 -5.58 6.04
N LYS A 19 1.43 -5.96 5.14
CA LYS A 19 2.83 -6.10 5.49
C LYS A 19 3.47 -4.75 5.82
N ALA A 20 3.19 -3.71 5.05
CA ALA A 20 3.68 -2.35 5.30
C ALA A 20 3.22 -1.84 6.69
N LEU A 21 1.96 -2.12 7.05
CA LEU A 21 1.36 -1.67 8.31
C LEU A 21 1.61 -2.61 9.50
N SER A 22 2.27 -3.75 9.28
CA SER A 22 2.49 -4.75 10.33
C SER A 22 3.45 -4.29 11.43
N ALA A 23 4.33 -3.34 11.12
CA ALA A 23 5.31 -2.80 12.07
C ALA A 23 4.82 -1.51 12.74
N GLU A 24 4.25 -0.59 11.96
CA GLU A 24 3.80 0.72 12.43
C GLU A 24 2.64 1.24 11.57
N SER A 25 1.79 2.08 12.17
CA SER A 25 0.77 2.83 11.44
C SER A 25 1.41 3.81 10.45
N SER A 26 0.91 3.85 9.20
CA SER A 26 1.38 4.78 8.18
C SER A 26 0.21 5.43 7.44
N HIS A 27 0.46 6.59 6.86
CA HIS A 27 -0.41 7.22 5.88
C HIS A 27 -0.25 6.55 4.50
N GLY A 28 -1.22 6.75 3.60
CA GLY A 28 -1.28 6.07 2.30
C GLY A 28 -0.02 6.22 1.46
N PHE A 29 0.54 7.43 1.36
CA PHE A 29 1.81 7.65 0.66
C PHE A 29 2.97 6.82 1.23
N GLY A 30 3.10 6.74 2.56
CA GLY A 30 4.12 5.90 3.20
C GLY A 30 3.97 4.41 2.86
N VAL A 31 2.74 3.92 2.70
CA VAL A 31 2.50 2.53 2.23
C VAL A 31 2.95 2.35 0.79
N ALA A 32 2.61 3.27 -0.12
CA ALA A 32 3.08 3.21 -1.51
C ALA A 32 4.61 3.22 -1.61
N ARG A 33 5.24 4.14 -0.89
CA ARG A 33 6.70 4.28 -0.81
C ARG A 33 7.37 3.02 -0.29
N TRP A 34 6.83 2.44 0.78
CA TRP A 34 7.34 1.18 1.30
C TRP A 34 7.28 0.06 0.27
N ILE A 35 6.19 -0.04 -0.51
CA ILE A 35 6.03 -1.06 -1.56
C ILE A 35 7.06 -0.87 -2.67
N GLU A 36 7.25 0.36 -3.15
CA GLU A 36 8.28 0.69 -4.15
C GLU A 36 9.67 0.26 -3.66
N GLU A 37 10.02 0.61 -2.42
CA GLU A 37 11.33 0.33 -1.83
C GLU A 37 11.58 -1.18 -1.67
N VAL A 38 10.61 -1.95 -1.16
CA VAL A 38 10.81 -3.41 -0.97
C VAL A 38 10.77 -4.19 -2.28
N THR A 39 10.19 -3.63 -3.34
CA THR A 39 10.18 -4.26 -4.67
C THR A 39 11.37 -3.85 -5.54
N GLY A 40 12.12 -2.83 -5.13
CA GLY A 40 13.22 -2.25 -5.88
C GLY A 40 12.73 -1.53 -7.14
N ASP A 41 11.70 -0.69 -6.99
CA ASP A 41 11.06 0.11 -8.04
C ASP A 41 10.42 -0.69 -9.19
N ARG A 42 10.35 -2.03 -9.09
CA ARG A 42 9.69 -2.89 -10.07
C ARG A 42 8.17 -2.89 -9.94
N LEU A 43 7.65 -2.41 -8.81
CA LEU A 43 6.24 -2.21 -8.56
C LEU A 43 6.00 -0.79 -8.05
N THR A 44 5.41 0.04 -8.90
CA THR A 44 4.88 1.36 -8.53
C THR A 44 3.39 1.23 -8.29
N VAL A 45 2.92 1.67 -7.11
CA VAL A 45 1.49 1.63 -6.79
C VAL A 45 0.89 3.01 -7.00
N GLU A 46 0.12 3.13 -8.08
CA GLU A 46 -0.64 4.35 -8.39
C GLU A 46 -1.70 4.64 -7.32
N GLU A 47 -1.94 5.92 -7.04
CA GLU A 47 -2.98 6.36 -6.09
C GLU A 47 -4.37 5.80 -6.43
N GLY A 48 -4.68 5.73 -7.74
CA GLY A 48 -5.93 5.20 -8.25
C GLY A 48 -6.13 3.70 -7.99
N ALA A 49 -5.07 2.95 -7.68
CA ALA A 49 -5.15 1.56 -7.24
C ALA A 49 -5.10 1.45 -5.71
N LEU A 50 -4.26 2.27 -5.05
CA LEU A 50 -4.04 2.20 -3.61
C LEU A 50 -5.27 2.58 -2.80
N TYR A 51 -5.83 3.76 -3.02
CA TYR A 51 -6.90 4.26 -2.15
C TYR A 51 -8.19 3.42 -2.25
N PRO A 52 -8.63 2.94 -3.42
CA PRO A 52 -9.72 1.97 -3.50
C PRO A 52 -9.41 0.65 -2.79
N ALA A 53 -8.15 0.21 -2.77
CA ALA A 53 -7.75 -0.98 -2.00
C ALA A 53 -7.85 -0.74 -0.49
N LEU A 54 -7.30 0.38 -0.01
CA LEU A 54 -7.40 0.77 1.41
C LEU A 54 -8.86 0.88 1.86
N HIS A 55 -9.71 1.52 1.07
CA HIS A 55 -11.13 1.68 1.41
C HIS A 55 -11.84 0.33 1.50
N ARG A 56 -11.65 -0.56 0.52
CA ARG A 56 -12.21 -1.92 0.56
C ARG A 56 -11.70 -2.73 1.76
N MET A 57 -10.43 -2.57 2.12
CA MET A 57 -9.85 -3.26 3.28
C MET A 57 -10.42 -2.75 4.61
N GLU A 58 -10.70 -1.44 4.70
CA GLU A 58 -11.39 -0.83 5.84
C GLU A 58 -12.85 -1.30 5.92
N GLU A 59 -13.58 -1.35 4.79
CA GLU A 59 -14.95 -1.90 4.74
C GLU A 59 -15.01 -3.38 5.17
N ARG A 60 -13.95 -4.14 4.91
CA ARG A 60 -13.80 -5.53 5.37
C ARG A 60 -13.39 -5.66 6.85
N GLY A 61 -13.10 -4.55 7.52
CA GLY A 61 -12.65 -4.52 8.91
C GLY A 61 -11.20 -4.99 9.11
N TRP A 62 -10.38 -5.00 8.05
CA TRP A 62 -8.97 -5.40 8.15
C TRP A 62 -8.08 -4.23 8.58
N LEU A 63 -8.52 -3.00 8.33
CA LEU A 63 -7.83 -1.77 8.66
C LEU A 63 -8.80 -0.80 9.35
N THR A 64 -8.25 0.12 10.12
CA THR A 64 -8.96 1.29 10.64
C THR A 64 -8.15 2.53 10.30
N SER A 65 -8.81 3.62 9.93
CA SER A 65 -8.15 4.91 9.70
C SER A 65 -8.46 5.91 10.82
N GLU A 66 -7.50 6.80 11.08
CA GLU A 66 -7.71 7.95 11.94
C GLU A 66 -7.00 9.18 11.36
N TRP A 67 -7.59 10.36 11.57
CA TRP A 67 -6.96 11.63 11.24
C TRP A 67 -6.04 12.04 12.38
N ARG A 68 -4.73 12.10 12.10
CA ARG A 68 -3.74 12.64 13.03
C ARG A 68 -3.23 13.98 12.53
N LYS A 69 -2.94 14.87 13.48
CA LYS A 69 -2.20 16.10 13.19
C LYS A 69 -0.72 15.73 13.10
N THR A 70 -0.05 16.24 12.07
CA THR A 70 1.40 16.17 11.99
C THR A 70 1.97 17.08 13.07
N ASP A 71 2.60 16.51 14.09
CA ASP A 71 3.38 17.30 15.04
C ASP A 71 4.59 17.89 14.30
N ARG A 72 4.84 19.18 14.56
CA ARG A 72 5.81 20.01 13.85
C ARG A 72 7.23 19.82 14.39
#